data_AF-A0A1F8WVE1-F1
#
_entry.id   AF-A0A1F8WVE1-F1
#
_cell.length_a   1.000
_cell.length_b   1.000
_cell.length_c   1.000
_cell.angle_alpha   90.00
_cell.angle_beta   90.00
_cell.angle_gamma   90.00
#
_symmetry.space_group_name_H-M   'P 1'
#
loop_
_entity.id
_entity.type
_entity.pdbx_description
1 polymer ?
#
loop_
_entity_poly.entity_id
_entity_poly.type
_entity_poly.pdbx_seq_one_letter_code
_entity_poly.pdbx_strand_id
1 'polypeptide(L)'
;MGISRFKKFIVPVVALAVGLAIGLGVGNANVKKEQKAFEVKLKDANRKMASVKRKMSEEKSETAALMEQQCQAELEKLEGEKMAAHGQLLKARELAKTLGVKVKEAEETTARGKKESDEALARARKALQELEAASNELDNKLKKTSSEKQYLHAELAKTVKNLDKSVADNARLCVIAEELVKKYNDKGFGTVIMEKEPLTKFKRVELEQFVKKYREEIDSLKIKKSAGER
;
A
#
# COMPACT_ATOMS: atom_id res chain seq x y z
N MET A 1 -154.95 -5.12 62.71
CA MET A 1 -154.49 -5.84 61.50
C MET A 1 -152.98 -5.68 61.37
N GLY A 2 -152.20 -6.78 61.29
CA GLY A 2 -150.83 -6.77 60.74
C GLY A 2 -149.64 -6.72 61.69
N ILE A 3 -149.47 -7.72 62.56
CA ILE A 3 -148.28 -7.95 63.39
C ILE A 3 -147.28 -8.86 62.66
N SER A 4 -145.97 -8.64 62.86
CA SER A 4 -144.92 -9.68 62.94
C SER A 4 -144.47 -10.42 61.65
N ARG A 5 -143.57 -9.84 60.82
CA ARG A 5 -142.56 -10.61 60.03
C ARG A 5 -141.23 -9.90 59.68
N PHE A 6 -140.96 -8.64 60.08
CA PHE A 6 -139.77 -7.90 59.60
C PHE A 6 -138.50 -7.94 60.49
N LYS A 7 -138.56 -8.45 61.73
CA LYS A 7 -137.42 -8.38 62.68
C LYS A 7 -136.40 -9.55 62.61
N LYS A 8 -136.61 -10.57 61.76
CA LYS A 8 -135.74 -11.78 61.72
C LYS A 8 -134.59 -11.74 60.68
N PHE A 9 -134.54 -10.74 59.80
CA PHE A 9 -133.49 -10.62 58.75
C PHE A 9 -132.44 -9.54 59.01
N ILE A 10 -132.68 -8.60 59.94
CA ILE A 10 -131.78 -7.46 60.17
C ILE A 10 -130.52 -7.88 60.96
N VAL A 11 -130.66 -8.83 61.90
CA VAL A 11 -129.56 -9.26 62.77
C VAL A 11 -128.37 -9.90 62.03
N PRO A 12 -128.54 -10.83 61.07
CA PRO A 12 -127.39 -11.43 60.38
C PRO A 12 -126.70 -10.47 59.40
N VAL A 13 -127.43 -9.51 58.80
CA VAL A 13 -126.85 -8.55 57.84
C VAL A 13 -125.96 -7.52 58.53
N VAL A 14 -126.36 -7.06 59.72
CA VAL A 14 -125.54 -6.13 60.52
C VAL A 14 -124.27 -6.82 61.04
N ALA A 15 -124.34 -8.09 61.43
CA ALA A 15 -123.16 -8.85 61.86
C ALA A 15 -122.13 -9.05 60.73
N LEU A 16 -122.59 -9.25 59.49
CA LEU A 16 -121.72 -9.42 58.32
C LEU A 16 -121.07 -8.09 57.88
N ALA A 17 -121.80 -6.98 57.99
CA ALA A 17 -121.28 -5.64 57.72
C ALA A 17 -120.21 -5.19 58.74
N VAL A 18 -120.39 -5.52 60.03
CA VAL A 18 -119.39 -5.23 61.07
C VAL A 18 -118.15 -6.12 60.91
N GLY A 19 -118.32 -7.39 60.55
CA GLY A 19 -117.21 -8.30 60.23
C GLY A 19 -116.34 -7.82 59.05
N LEU A 20 -116.95 -7.32 57.98
CA LEU A 20 -116.24 -6.75 56.82
C LEU A 20 -115.55 -5.42 57.16
N ALA A 21 -116.17 -4.56 57.97
CA ALA A 21 -115.58 -3.29 58.38
C ALA A 21 -114.32 -3.47 59.24
N ILE A 22 -114.31 -4.45 60.15
CA ILE A 22 -113.14 -4.76 60.99
C ILE A 22 -112.04 -5.45 60.15
N GLY A 23 -112.40 -6.35 59.25
CA GLY A 23 -111.46 -7.01 58.33
C GLY A 23 -110.72 -6.04 57.41
N LEU A 24 -111.42 -5.04 56.86
CA LEU A 24 -110.81 -4.00 56.00
C LEU A 24 -109.96 -2.99 56.80
N GLY A 25 -110.33 -2.69 58.04
CA GLY A 25 -109.56 -1.80 58.92
C GLY A 25 -108.19 -2.36 59.31
N VAL A 26 -108.13 -3.65 59.67
CA VAL A 26 -106.88 -4.33 60.05
C VAL A 26 -106.00 -4.61 58.83
N GLY A 27 -106.59 -4.97 57.69
CA GLY A 27 -105.88 -5.16 56.42
C GLY A 27 -105.18 -3.87 55.94
N ASN A 28 -105.87 -2.73 55.96
CA ASN A 28 -105.32 -1.47 55.48
C ASN A 28 -104.23 -0.89 56.42
N ALA A 29 -104.29 -1.21 57.72
CA ALA A 29 -103.25 -0.85 58.68
C ALA A 29 -101.96 -1.67 58.50
N ASN A 30 -102.07 -2.96 58.17
CA ASN A 30 -100.92 -3.79 57.86
C ASN A 30 -100.32 -3.46 56.48
N VAL A 31 -101.14 -3.19 55.46
CA VAL A 31 -100.66 -2.77 54.14
C VAL A 31 -99.92 -1.42 54.21
N LYS A 32 -100.36 -0.46 55.03
CA LYS A 32 -99.62 0.80 55.24
C LYS A 32 -98.30 0.61 56.00
N LYS A 33 -98.22 -0.35 56.91
CA LYS A 33 -96.96 -0.71 57.59
C LYS A 33 -95.98 -1.37 56.61
N GLU A 34 -96.47 -2.24 55.74
CA GLU A 34 -95.66 -2.85 54.69
C GLU A 34 -95.23 -1.84 53.63
N GLN A 35 -96.12 -0.96 53.16
CA GLN A 35 -95.76 0.11 52.22
C GLN A 35 -94.69 1.04 52.78
N LYS A 36 -94.77 1.44 54.06
CA LYS A 36 -93.71 2.23 54.70
C LYS A 36 -92.41 1.44 54.83
N ALA A 37 -92.46 0.14 55.14
CA ALA A 37 -91.28 -0.71 55.17
C ALA A 37 -90.64 -0.87 53.77
N PHE A 38 -91.45 -0.96 52.71
CA PHE A 38 -90.97 -0.97 51.32
C PHE A 38 -90.42 0.38 50.89
N GLU A 39 -91.03 1.49 51.31
CA GLU A 39 -90.53 2.83 51.02
C GLU A 39 -89.17 3.08 51.68
N VAL A 40 -88.97 2.64 52.92
CA VAL A 40 -87.67 2.69 53.60
C VAL A 40 -86.65 1.81 52.89
N LYS A 41 -87.01 0.57 52.49
CA LYS A 41 -86.12 -0.32 51.72
C LYS A 41 -85.79 0.24 50.34
N LEU A 42 -86.72 0.90 49.65
CA LEU A 42 -86.50 1.58 48.37
C LEU A 42 -85.57 2.78 48.52
N LYS A 43 -85.73 3.57 49.59
CA LYS A 43 -84.82 4.69 49.91
C LYS A 43 -83.42 4.19 50.24
N ASP A 44 -83.28 3.11 51.00
CA ASP A 44 -81.99 2.50 51.32
C ASP A 44 -81.34 1.84 50.08
N ALA A 45 -82.13 1.18 49.23
CA ALA A 45 -81.66 0.63 47.96
C ALA A 45 -81.21 1.74 47.00
N ASN A 46 -81.97 2.83 46.88
CA ASN A 46 -81.59 3.99 46.07
C ASN A 46 -80.35 4.70 46.61
N ARG A 47 -80.20 4.83 47.94
CA ARG A 47 -78.98 5.37 48.56
C ARG A 47 -77.76 4.50 48.24
N LYS A 48 -77.89 3.18 48.36
CA LYS A 48 -76.82 2.23 47.99
C LYS A 48 -76.49 2.34 46.50
N MET A 49 -77.49 2.35 45.63
CA MET A 49 -77.29 2.47 44.18
C MET A 49 -76.66 3.80 43.78
N ALA A 50 -77.03 4.91 44.43
CA ALA A 50 -76.38 6.21 44.24
C ALA A 50 -74.91 6.20 44.72
N SER A 51 -74.62 5.57 45.86
CA SER A 51 -73.24 5.43 46.35
C SER A 51 -72.37 4.54 45.46
N VAL A 52 -72.94 3.45 44.91
CA VAL A 52 -72.25 2.57 43.95
C VAL A 52 -72.04 3.29 42.62
N LYS A 53 -73.04 4.02 42.12
CA LYS A 53 -72.90 4.83 40.90
C LYS A 53 -71.84 5.92 41.06
N ARG A 54 -71.78 6.57 42.23
CA ARG A 54 -70.76 7.58 42.56
C ARG A 54 -69.36 6.97 42.61
N LYS A 55 -69.18 5.83 43.30
CA LYS A 55 -67.91 5.09 43.32
C LYS A 55 -67.48 4.65 41.93
N MET A 56 -68.40 4.11 41.13
CA MET A 56 -68.10 3.74 39.75
C MET A 56 -67.76 4.94 38.86
N SER A 57 -68.39 6.11 39.06
CA SER A 57 -68.00 7.31 38.31
C SER A 57 -66.64 7.86 38.76
N GLU A 58 -66.32 7.74 40.04
CA GLU A 58 -65.05 8.16 40.63
C GLU A 58 -63.91 7.24 40.19
N GLU A 59 -64.07 5.91 40.29
CA GLU A 59 -63.12 4.92 39.77
C GLU A 59 -62.91 5.05 38.26
N LYS A 60 -63.98 5.31 37.48
CA LYS A 60 -63.84 5.56 36.03
C LYS A 60 -63.09 6.86 35.73
N SER A 61 -63.30 7.90 36.53
CA SER A 61 -62.58 9.17 36.38
C SER A 61 -61.11 9.02 36.78
N GLU A 62 -60.81 8.27 37.85
CA GLU A 62 -59.45 8.00 38.30
C GLU A 62 -58.69 7.11 37.32
N THR A 63 -59.32 6.05 36.81
CA THR A 63 -58.70 5.17 35.80
C THR A 63 -58.50 5.89 34.47
N ALA A 64 -59.44 6.74 34.04
CA ALA A 64 -59.26 7.60 32.87
C ALA A 64 -58.10 8.59 33.05
N ALA A 65 -58.03 9.27 34.20
CA ALA A 65 -56.94 10.20 34.51
C ALA A 65 -55.57 9.50 34.57
N LEU A 66 -55.50 8.29 35.16
CA LEU A 66 -54.27 7.48 35.18
C LEU A 66 -53.87 7.03 33.77
N MET A 67 -54.82 6.63 32.92
CA MET A 67 -54.53 6.27 31.53
C MET A 67 -54.04 7.48 30.72
N GLU A 68 -54.67 8.65 30.88
CA GLU A 68 -54.22 9.88 30.24
C GLU A 68 -52.81 10.27 30.69
N GLN A 69 -52.50 10.15 31.99
CA GLN A 69 -51.18 10.43 32.53
C GLN A 69 -50.12 9.43 32.00
N GLN A 70 -50.45 8.13 31.92
CA GLN A 70 -49.57 7.12 31.33
C GLN A 70 -49.31 7.38 29.84
N CYS A 71 -50.36 7.70 29.09
CA CYS A 71 -50.26 8.02 27.66
C CYS A 71 -49.40 9.28 27.44
N GLN A 72 -49.55 10.32 28.27
CA GLN A 72 -48.71 11.51 28.21
C GLN A 72 -47.24 11.20 28.54
N ALA A 73 -46.98 10.43 29.61
CA ALA A 73 -45.63 10.03 29.98
C ALA A 73 -44.95 9.17 28.90
N GLU A 74 -45.70 8.27 28.25
CA GLU A 74 -45.20 7.48 27.12
C GLU A 74 -44.91 8.36 25.90
N LEU A 75 -45.77 9.32 25.58
CA LEU A 75 -45.54 10.27 24.49
C LEU A 75 -44.29 11.12 24.73
N GLU A 76 -44.10 11.66 25.94
CA GLU A 76 -42.90 12.42 26.31
C GLU A 76 -41.63 11.55 26.22
N LYS A 77 -41.71 10.29 26.66
CA LYS A 77 -40.61 9.33 26.56
C LYS A 77 -40.27 9.01 25.10
N LEU A 78 -41.27 8.73 24.28
CA LEU A 78 -41.12 8.46 22.84
C LEU A 78 -40.56 9.67 22.10
N GLU A 79 -40.99 10.88 22.45
CA GLU A 79 -40.46 12.12 21.87
C GLU A 79 -38.99 12.34 22.27
N GLY A 80 -38.65 12.10 23.54
CA GLY A 80 -37.27 12.13 24.03
C GLY A 80 -36.37 11.13 23.31
N GLU A 81 -36.82 9.88 23.16
CA GLU A 81 -36.11 8.83 22.42
C GLU A 81 -35.95 9.20 20.93
N LYS A 82 -36.99 9.75 20.30
CA LYS A 82 -36.94 10.22 18.91
C LYS A 82 -35.94 11.35 18.72
N MET A 83 -35.91 12.34 19.61
CA MET A 83 -34.93 13.42 19.57
C MET A 83 -33.51 12.91 19.79
N ALA A 84 -33.31 11.98 20.74
CA ALA A 84 -32.02 11.36 21.00
C ALA A 84 -31.52 10.55 19.78
N ALA A 85 -32.38 9.72 19.19
CA ALA A 85 -32.08 8.95 17.99
C ALA A 85 -31.78 9.86 16.79
N HIS A 86 -32.53 10.95 16.62
CA HIS A 86 -32.26 11.93 15.58
C HIS A 86 -30.90 12.62 15.76
N GLY A 87 -30.56 12.99 17.00
CA GLY A 87 -29.24 13.54 17.33
C GLY A 87 -28.10 12.55 17.04
N GLN A 88 -28.29 11.27 17.32
CA GLN A 88 -27.32 10.22 16.99
C GLN A 88 -27.19 10.03 15.46
N LEU A 89 -28.30 10.04 14.71
CA LEU A 89 -28.27 9.95 13.25
C LEU A 89 -27.54 11.11 12.61
N LEU A 90 -27.73 12.35 13.09
CA LEU A 90 -27.00 13.52 12.60
C LEU A 90 -25.49 13.38 12.87
N LYS A 91 -25.11 12.98 14.09
CA LYS A 91 -23.70 12.73 14.43
C LYS A 91 -23.08 11.63 13.55
N ALA A 92 -23.77 10.51 13.38
CA ALA A 92 -23.33 9.42 12.53
C ALA A 92 -23.17 9.85 11.06
N ARG A 93 -24.09 10.69 10.56
CA ARG A 93 -24.02 11.25 9.20
C ARG A 93 -22.81 12.17 9.01
N GLU A 94 -22.51 13.04 9.96
CA GLU A 94 -21.34 13.92 9.90
C GLU A 94 -20.02 13.14 10.03
N LEU A 95 -19.98 12.11 10.88
CA LEU A 95 -18.85 11.19 10.94
C LEU A 95 -18.65 10.44 9.63
N ALA A 96 -19.73 9.92 9.03
CA ALA A 96 -19.66 9.23 7.74
C ALA A 96 -19.14 10.14 6.60
N LYS A 97 -19.58 11.41 6.57
CA LYS A 97 -19.04 12.40 5.61
C LYS A 97 -17.55 12.65 5.84
N THR A 98 -17.15 12.87 7.09
CA THR A 98 -15.76 13.14 7.46
C THR A 98 -14.85 11.97 7.12
N LEU A 99 -15.29 10.75 7.43
CA LEU A 99 -14.58 9.52 7.05
C LEU A 99 -14.52 9.36 5.54
N GLY A 100 -15.59 9.66 4.81
CA GLY A 100 -15.60 9.62 3.34
C GLY A 100 -14.58 10.56 2.70
N VAL A 101 -14.41 11.77 3.24
CA VAL A 101 -13.36 12.70 2.78
C VAL A 101 -11.96 12.14 3.08
N LYS A 102 -11.72 11.67 4.31
CA LYS A 102 -10.43 11.10 4.70
C LYS A 102 -10.05 9.86 3.90
N VAL A 103 -11.02 9.02 3.55
CA VAL A 103 -10.78 7.84 2.69
C VAL A 103 -10.35 8.28 1.30
N LYS A 104 -11.03 9.27 0.70
CA LYS A 104 -10.62 9.81 -0.62
C LYS A 104 -9.24 10.43 -0.58
N GLU A 105 -8.91 11.22 0.45
CA GLU A 105 -7.57 11.78 0.62
C GLU A 105 -6.51 10.69 0.79
N ALA A 106 -6.79 9.64 1.57
CA ALA A 106 -5.91 8.50 1.74
C ALA A 106 -5.71 7.71 0.43
N GLU A 107 -6.76 7.53 -0.36
CA GLU A 107 -6.70 6.88 -1.67
C GLU A 107 -5.87 7.70 -2.67
N GLU A 108 -6.08 9.02 -2.73
CA GLU A 108 -5.32 9.91 -3.61
C GLU A 108 -3.84 9.98 -3.23
N THR A 109 -3.52 10.09 -1.95
CA THR A 109 -2.13 10.09 -1.46
C THR A 109 -1.44 8.76 -1.72
N THR A 110 -2.15 7.64 -1.51
CA THR A 110 -1.63 6.30 -1.85
C THR A 110 -1.41 6.14 -3.36
N ALA A 111 -2.33 6.63 -4.19
CA ALA A 111 -2.21 6.57 -5.64
C ALA A 111 -1.04 7.43 -6.14
N ARG A 112 -0.83 8.63 -5.58
CA ARG A 112 0.33 9.49 -5.88
C ARG A 112 1.63 8.83 -5.45
N GLY A 113 1.70 8.33 -4.21
CA GLY A 113 2.88 7.64 -3.69
C GLY A 113 3.27 6.41 -4.52
N LYS A 114 2.29 5.63 -5.00
CA LYS A 114 2.55 4.51 -5.92
C LYS A 114 3.15 4.97 -7.25
N LYS A 115 2.58 6.01 -7.88
CA LYS A 115 3.12 6.57 -9.13
C LYS A 115 4.54 7.10 -8.96
N GLU A 116 4.78 7.87 -7.89
CA GLU A 116 6.12 8.40 -7.59
C GLU A 116 7.14 7.29 -7.34
N SER A 117 6.74 6.23 -6.62
CA SER A 117 7.56 5.05 -6.38
C SER A 117 7.88 4.31 -7.68
N ASP A 118 6.89 4.10 -8.55
CA ASP A 118 7.08 3.41 -9.84
C ASP A 118 8.00 4.21 -10.77
N GLU A 119 7.84 5.54 -10.82
CA GLU A 119 8.74 6.42 -11.56
C GLU A 119 10.16 6.42 -11.00
N ALA A 120 10.31 6.44 -9.66
CA ALA A 120 11.61 6.36 -9.02
C ALA A 120 12.31 5.03 -9.32
N LEU A 121 11.57 3.91 -9.29
CA LEU A 121 12.08 2.60 -9.68
C LEU A 121 12.48 2.55 -11.16
N ALA A 122 11.68 3.15 -12.05
CA ALA A 122 12.01 3.23 -13.47
C ALA A 122 13.29 4.06 -13.71
N ARG A 123 13.45 5.20 -13.02
CA ARG A 123 14.67 6.03 -13.07
C ARG A 123 15.89 5.28 -12.54
N ALA A 124 15.75 4.61 -11.39
CA ALA A 124 16.84 3.83 -10.80
C ALA A 124 17.29 2.67 -11.71
N ARG A 125 16.34 1.97 -12.34
CA ARG A 125 16.65 0.90 -13.31
C ARG A 125 17.41 1.42 -14.54
N LYS A 126 16.99 2.56 -15.09
CA LYS A 126 17.71 3.20 -16.20
C LYS A 126 19.13 3.60 -15.81
N ALA A 127 19.29 4.24 -14.65
CA ALA A 127 20.61 4.64 -14.14
C ALA A 127 21.54 3.43 -13.92
N LEU A 128 21.01 2.30 -13.42
CA LEU A 128 21.77 1.05 -13.30
C LEU A 128 22.22 0.52 -14.67
N GLN A 129 21.33 0.48 -15.66
CA GLN A 129 21.67 0.04 -17.01
C GLN A 129 22.73 0.93 -17.67
N GLU A 130 22.62 2.25 -17.50
CA GLU A 130 23.61 3.21 -17.99
C GLU A 130 24.96 3.04 -17.29
N LEU A 131 24.96 2.80 -15.97
CA LEU A 131 26.18 2.56 -15.20
C LEU A 131 26.86 1.24 -15.61
N GLU A 132 26.08 0.17 -15.82
CA GLU A 132 26.60 -1.12 -16.32
C GLU A 132 27.19 -0.97 -17.72
N ALA A 133 26.52 -0.25 -18.62
CA ALA A 133 27.04 0.03 -19.95
C ALA A 133 28.35 0.83 -19.91
N ALA A 134 28.41 1.89 -19.08
CA ALA A 134 29.61 2.70 -18.89
C ALA A 134 30.76 1.88 -18.28
N SER A 135 30.47 1.01 -17.30
CA SER A 135 31.46 0.11 -16.70
C SER A 135 32.05 -0.84 -17.73
N ASN A 136 31.20 -1.47 -18.56
CA ASN A 136 31.64 -2.37 -19.62
C ASN A 136 32.47 -1.65 -20.69
N GLU A 137 32.09 -0.41 -21.04
CA GLU A 137 32.87 0.42 -21.97
C GLU A 137 34.25 0.76 -21.40
N LEU A 138 34.32 1.14 -20.11
CA LEU A 138 35.58 1.42 -19.42
C LEU A 138 36.47 0.19 -19.35
N ASP A 139 35.93 -0.99 -19.04
CA ASP A 139 36.69 -2.25 -19.03
C ASP A 139 37.26 -2.59 -20.41
N ASN A 140 36.48 -2.37 -21.47
CA ASN A 140 36.94 -2.59 -22.83
C ASN A 140 38.04 -1.60 -23.22
N LYS A 141 37.92 -0.32 -22.85
CA LYS A 141 38.97 0.68 -23.04
C LYS A 141 40.23 0.30 -22.27
N LEU A 142 40.11 -0.13 -21.02
CA LEU A 142 41.23 -0.54 -20.19
C LEU A 142 41.96 -1.76 -20.78
N LYS A 143 41.23 -2.76 -21.26
CA LYS A 143 41.81 -3.91 -21.98
C LYS A 143 42.55 -3.48 -23.24
N LYS A 144 41.95 -2.61 -24.05
CA LYS A 144 42.57 -2.08 -25.27
C LYS A 144 43.86 -1.33 -24.97
N THR A 145 43.82 -0.36 -24.05
CA THR A 145 45.00 0.41 -23.64
C THR A 145 46.07 -0.48 -23.02
N SER A 146 45.70 -1.50 -22.25
CA SER A 146 46.65 -2.48 -21.71
C SER A 146 47.34 -3.27 -22.82
N SER A 147 46.60 -3.74 -23.83
CA SER A 147 47.18 -4.45 -24.98
C SER A 147 48.10 -3.55 -25.83
N GLU A 148 47.71 -2.30 -26.07
CA GLU A 148 48.53 -1.32 -26.78
C GLU A 148 49.83 -1.03 -26.02
N LYS A 149 49.75 -0.87 -24.69
CA LYS A 149 50.94 -0.67 -23.84
C LYS A 149 51.88 -1.88 -23.92
N GLN A 150 51.36 -3.10 -23.87
CA GLN A 150 52.17 -4.32 -24.02
C GLN A 150 52.83 -4.39 -25.40
N TYR A 151 52.09 -4.08 -26.46
CA TYR A 151 52.60 -4.04 -27.83
C TYR A 151 53.73 -3.02 -27.98
N LEU A 152 53.52 -1.77 -27.54
CA LEU A 152 54.52 -0.70 -27.58
C LEU A 152 55.76 -1.06 -26.76
N HIS A 153 55.60 -1.71 -25.61
CA HIS A 153 56.73 -2.17 -24.80
C HIS A 153 57.55 -3.25 -25.53
N ALA A 154 56.89 -4.18 -26.23
CA ALA A 154 57.56 -5.19 -27.05
C ALA A 154 58.29 -4.56 -28.25
N GLU A 155 57.67 -3.59 -28.90
CA GLU A 155 58.26 -2.85 -30.03
C GLU A 155 59.45 -2.00 -29.60
N LEU A 156 59.37 -1.33 -28.44
CA LEU A 156 60.47 -0.60 -27.85
C LEU A 156 61.64 -1.54 -27.54
N ALA A 157 61.39 -2.68 -26.89
CA ALA A 157 62.42 -3.66 -26.58
C ALA A 157 63.10 -4.21 -27.85
N LYS A 158 62.32 -4.46 -28.92
CA LYS A 158 62.85 -4.89 -30.23
C LYS A 158 63.72 -3.79 -30.86
N THR A 159 63.26 -2.54 -30.82
CA THR A 159 63.99 -1.40 -31.39
C THR A 159 65.30 -1.14 -30.66
N VAL A 160 65.29 -1.19 -29.33
CA VAL A 160 66.51 -1.09 -28.49
C VAL A 160 67.49 -2.20 -28.86
N LYS A 161 67.04 -3.45 -28.95
CA LYS A 161 67.90 -4.57 -29.35
C LYS A 161 68.51 -4.39 -30.74
N ASN A 162 67.73 -3.88 -31.70
CA ASN A 162 68.22 -3.61 -33.05
C ASN A 162 69.23 -2.46 -33.09
N LEU A 163 69.00 -1.42 -32.28
CA LEU A 163 69.93 -0.31 -32.12
C LEU A 163 71.25 -0.78 -31.51
N ASP A 164 71.20 -1.54 -30.41
CA ASP A 164 72.39 -2.11 -29.75
C ASP A 164 73.20 -2.98 -30.72
N LYS A 165 72.50 -3.81 -31.52
CA LYS A 165 73.14 -4.60 -32.57
C LYS A 165 73.81 -3.70 -33.62
N SER A 166 73.13 -2.67 -34.08
CA SER A 166 73.68 -1.74 -35.09
C SER A 166 74.90 -0.98 -34.56
N VAL A 167 74.89 -0.59 -33.29
CA VAL A 167 76.04 0.02 -32.62
C VAL A 167 77.21 -0.97 -32.56
N ALA A 168 76.97 -2.23 -32.19
CA ALA A 168 78.00 -3.27 -32.15
C ALA A 168 78.56 -3.58 -33.54
N ASP A 169 77.71 -3.67 -34.56
CA ASP A 169 78.11 -3.92 -35.95
C ASP A 169 78.94 -2.75 -36.51
N ASN A 170 78.55 -1.50 -36.23
CA ASN A 170 79.32 -0.31 -36.60
C ASN A 170 80.70 -0.27 -35.91
N ALA A 171 80.76 -0.59 -34.61
CA ALA A 171 82.03 -0.68 -33.89
C ALA A 171 82.96 -1.74 -34.51
N ARG A 172 82.42 -2.91 -34.89
CA ARG A 172 83.18 -3.96 -35.59
C ARG A 172 83.69 -3.49 -36.96
N LEU A 173 82.87 -2.77 -37.72
CA LEU A 173 83.28 -2.21 -39.01
C LEU A 173 84.44 -1.21 -38.86
N CYS A 174 84.44 -0.38 -37.82
CA CYS A 174 85.56 0.52 -37.52
C CYS A 174 86.86 -0.26 -37.25
N VAL A 175 86.80 -1.31 -36.42
CA VAL A 175 87.97 -2.17 -36.14
C VAL A 175 88.49 -2.83 -37.42
N ILE A 176 87.59 -3.39 -38.23
CA ILE A 176 87.93 -3.99 -39.53
C ILE A 176 88.61 -2.97 -40.46
N ALA A 177 88.08 -1.74 -40.52
CA ALA A 177 88.65 -0.68 -41.36
C ALA A 177 90.07 -0.29 -40.90
N GLU A 178 90.29 -0.17 -39.59
CA GLU A 178 91.62 0.08 -39.01
C GLU A 178 92.61 -1.05 -39.34
N GLU A 179 92.18 -2.32 -39.24
CA GLU A 179 93.01 -3.48 -39.60
C GLU A 179 93.38 -3.48 -41.09
N LEU A 180 92.43 -3.17 -41.98
CA LEU A 180 92.65 -3.08 -43.41
C LEU A 180 93.67 -1.97 -43.75
N VAL A 181 93.51 -0.79 -43.15
CA VAL A 181 94.44 0.34 -43.33
C VAL A 181 95.83 -0.02 -42.83
N LYS A 182 95.95 -0.63 -41.65
CA LYS A 182 97.23 -1.07 -41.08
C LYS A 182 97.94 -2.05 -42.00
N LYS A 183 97.24 -3.08 -42.48
CA LYS A 183 97.84 -4.07 -43.41
C LYS A 183 98.20 -3.48 -44.77
N TYR A 184 97.45 -2.51 -45.27
CA TYR A 184 97.81 -1.81 -46.51
C TYR A 184 99.10 -1.00 -46.33
N ASN A 185 99.22 -0.27 -45.22
CA ASN A 185 100.44 0.47 -44.86
C ASN A 185 101.65 -0.46 -44.68
N ASP A 186 101.47 -1.62 -44.04
CA ASP A 186 102.52 -2.62 -43.85
C ASP A 186 103.01 -3.22 -45.19
N LYS A 187 102.16 -3.28 -46.22
CA LYS A 187 102.61 -3.65 -47.58
C LYS A 187 103.49 -2.56 -48.19
N GLY A 188 103.12 -1.29 -48.04
CA GLY A 188 103.79 -0.15 -48.69
C GLY A 188 105.29 -0.04 -48.44
N PHE A 189 105.80 -0.47 -47.28
CA PHE A 189 107.23 -0.41 -46.98
C PHE A 189 108.04 -1.63 -47.43
N GLY A 190 107.42 -2.81 -47.56
CA GLY A 190 108.10 -4.06 -47.95
C GLY A 190 107.98 -4.40 -49.44
N THR A 191 106.90 -4.01 -50.12
CA THR A 191 106.67 -4.39 -51.52
C THR A 191 107.34 -3.49 -52.55
N VAL A 192 107.68 -2.24 -52.22
CA VAL A 192 108.46 -1.37 -53.13
C VAL A 192 109.89 -1.92 -53.32
N ILE A 193 110.41 -2.71 -52.38
CA ILE A 193 111.69 -3.42 -52.54
C ILE A 193 111.54 -4.73 -53.35
N MET A 194 110.31 -5.26 -53.50
CA MET A 194 110.02 -6.55 -54.15
C MET A 194 109.39 -6.44 -55.55
N GLU A 195 109.27 -5.25 -56.12
CA GLU A 195 108.73 -5.00 -57.48
C GLU A 195 109.60 -5.53 -58.64
N LYS A 196 110.66 -6.31 -58.35
CA LYS A 196 111.58 -6.85 -59.37
C LYS A 196 111.47 -8.35 -59.69
N GLU A 197 110.50 -9.12 -59.16
CA GLU A 197 110.41 -10.55 -59.52
C GLU A 197 109.02 -11.10 -59.93
N PRO A 198 108.97 -11.97 -60.97
CA PRO A 198 107.74 -12.50 -61.58
C PRO A 198 107.12 -13.71 -60.86
N LEU A 199 107.14 -13.74 -59.52
CA LEU A 199 106.67 -14.87 -58.67
C LEU A 199 105.40 -14.56 -57.85
N THR A 200 104.51 -13.69 -58.32
CA THR A 200 103.40 -13.11 -57.53
C THR A 200 102.06 -13.86 -57.56
N LYS A 201 101.95 -15.04 -58.20
CA LYS A 201 100.66 -15.78 -58.21
C LYS A 201 100.20 -16.23 -56.82
N PHE A 202 101.10 -16.63 -55.92
CA PHE A 202 100.76 -17.01 -54.55
C PHE A 202 100.25 -15.82 -53.71
N LYS A 203 100.97 -14.68 -53.77
CA LYS A 203 100.56 -13.44 -53.08
C LYS A 203 99.23 -12.88 -53.60
N ARG A 204 98.92 -13.10 -54.88
CA ARG A 204 97.62 -12.74 -55.46
C ARG A 204 96.49 -13.57 -54.88
N VAL A 205 96.66 -14.89 -54.75
CA VAL A 205 95.65 -15.79 -54.16
C VAL A 205 95.43 -15.47 -52.68
N GLU A 206 96.50 -15.18 -51.92
CA GLU A 206 96.38 -14.74 -50.52
C GLU A 206 95.65 -13.40 -50.41
N LEU A 207 95.92 -12.45 -51.31
CA LEU A 207 95.19 -11.17 -51.36
C LEU A 207 93.70 -11.39 -51.69
N GLU A 208 93.39 -12.26 -52.65
CA GLU A 208 92.01 -12.58 -53.04
C GLU A 208 91.26 -13.29 -51.90
N GLN A 209 91.88 -14.25 -51.21
CA GLN A 209 91.29 -14.87 -50.00
C GLN A 209 91.08 -13.85 -48.89
N PHE A 210 92.01 -12.91 -48.71
CA PHE A 210 91.91 -11.88 -47.69
C PHE A 210 90.79 -10.89 -47.97
N VAL A 211 90.72 -10.37 -49.20
CA VAL A 211 89.62 -9.50 -49.66
C VAL A 211 88.29 -10.23 -49.53
N LYS A 212 88.24 -11.52 -49.89
CA LYS A 212 87.03 -12.34 -49.75
C LYS A 212 86.60 -12.46 -48.29
N LYS A 213 87.53 -12.76 -47.37
CA LYS A 213 87.25 -12.87 -45.93
C LYS A 213 86.66 -11.56 -45.35
N TYR A 214 87.28 -10.42 -45.63
CA TYR A 214 86.77 -9.14 -45.14
C TYR A 214 85.46 -8.72 -45.82
N ARG A 215 85.27 -9.07 -47.09
CA ARG A 215 84.01 -8.84 -47.80
C ARG A 215 82.88 -9.67 -47.18
N GLU A 216 83.13 -10.92 -46.85
CA GLU A 216 82.17 -11.79 -46.14
C GLU A 216 81.85 -11.25 -44.74
N GLU A 217 82.86 -10.73 -44.02
CA GLU A 217 82.69 -10.16 -42.67
C GLU A 217 81.87 -8.85 -42.72
N ILE A 218 82.17 -7.94 -43.66
CA ILE A 218 81.41 -6.70 -43.89
C ILE A 218 79.98 -7.02 -44.35
N ASP A 219 79.79 -8.00 -45.25
CA ASP A 219 78.47 -8.41 -45.71
C ASP A 219 77.64 -9.08 -44.60
N SER A 220 78.28 -9.71 -43.61
CA SER A 220 77.61 -10.28 -42.43
C SER A 220 77.11 -9.23 -41.43
N LEU A 221 77.81 -8.08 -41.35
CA LEU A 221 77.49 -6.94 -40.49
C LEU A 221 76.53 -5.94 -41.14
N LYS A 222 76.33 -6.03 -42.46
CA LYS A 222 75.37 -5.20 -43.18
C LYS A 222 73.96 -5.47 -42.69
N ILE A 223 73.24 -4.41 -42.34
CA ILE A 223 71.81 -4.49 -42.06
C ILE A 223 71.10 -4.96 -43.33
N LYS A 224 70.66 -6.22 -43.36
CA LYS A 224 69.74 -6.70 -44.38
C LYS A 224 68.43 -5.95 -44.20
N LYS A 225 68.15 -4.99 -45.09
CA LYS A 225 66.86 -4.31 -45.17
C LYS A 225 65.79 -5.39 -45.32
N SER A 226 65.03 -5.67 -44.26
CA SER A 226 63.90 -6.57 -44.33
C SER A 226 62.86 -5.91 -45.24
N ALA A 227 62.66 -6.50 -46.42
CA ALA A 227 61.51 -6.21 -47.25
C ALA A 227 60.25 -6.59 -46.45
N GLY A 228 59.60 -5.59 -45.89
CA GLY A 228 58.47 -5.75 -44.97
C GLY A 228 57.85 -4.42 -44.61
N GLU A 229 57.71 -3.53 -45.59
CA GLU A 229 56.82 -2.37 -45.57
C GLU A 229 55.87 -2.52 -46.75
N ARG A 230 54.77 -3.25 -46.53
CA ARG A 230 53.47 -3.08 -47.17
C ARG A 230 52.41 -3.41 -46.12
#